data_AF-A0A950UF61-F1
#
_entry.id   AF-A0A950UF61-F1
#
_cell.length_a   1.000
_cell.length_b   1.000
_cell.length_c   1.000
_cell.angle_alpha   90.00
_cell.angle_beta   90.00
_cell.angle_gamma   90.00
#
_symmetry.space_group_name_H-M   'P 1'
#
loop_
_entity.id
_entity.type
_entity.pdbx_description
1 polymer ?
#
loop_
_entity_poly.entity_id
_entity_poly.type
_entity_poly.pdbx_seq_one_letter_code
_entity_poly.pdbx_strand_id
1 'polypeptide(L)'
;MRFDRDPCSDQINQAVAEIATSLPQLQAAGYRRIVLAGQSRGAWHSLAALSVPGLAAYVSAVIGISPAKHGTKLRYVTETGSYEWNVLLDHLAAPRVSIALIFFPQDPYIPDAPQRAAHAASALAQNGNPAVVIYETEGAGVGHGGAGNVRFTEKYSACLIRFVDAGERIGPCATGGIAAGR
;
A
#
# COMPACT_ATOMS: atom_id res chain seq x y z
N MET A 1 -6.40 -13.12 9.56
CA MET A 1 -5.11 -13.28 10.27
C MET A 1 -4.54 -11.90 10.50
N ARG A 2 -4.08 -11.59 11.71
CA ARG A 2 -3.35 -10.37 12.01
C ARG A 2 -1.87 -10.71 12.03
N PHE A 3 -1.07 -9.97 11.27
CA PHE A 3 0.38 -10.16 11.26
C PHE A 3 0.98 -9.35 12.40
N ASP A 4 0.87 -9.90 13.61
CA ASP A 4 1.41 -9.29 14.81
C ASP A 4 2.92 -9.50 14.85
N ARG A 5 3.64 -8.39 15.04
CA ARG A 5 5.08 -8.35 15.07
C ARG A 5 5.55 -7.59 16.27
N ASP A 6 6.66 -8.04 16.83
CA ASP A 6 7.34 -7.28 17.87
C ASP A 6 7.91 -5.98 17.26
N PRO A 7 7.46 -4.79 17.72
CA PRO A 7 7.94 -3.52 17.20
C PRO A 7 9.45 -3.33 17.42
N CYS A 8 10.06 -4.00 18.40
CA CYS A 8 11.50 -3.93 18.65
C CYS A 8 12.35 -4.71 17.65
N SER A 9 11.75 -5.65 16.91
CA SER A 9 12.39 -6.47 15.88
C SER A 9 11.75 -6.28 14.49
N ASP A 10 11.03 -5.16 14.30
CA ASP A 10 10.33 -4.85 13.05
C ASP A 10 11.29 -4.46 11.90
N GLN A 11 12.08 -5.42 11.42
CA GLN A 11 12.98 -5.27 10.28
C GLN A 11 12.27 -5.65 8.97
N ILE A 12 12.52 -4.88 7.89
CA ILE A 12 11.86 -5.12 6.60
C ILE A 12 12.12 -6.53 6.07
N ASN A 13 13.38 -6.98 6.08
CA ASN A 13 13.76 -8.26 5.48
C ASN A 13 13.12 -9.43 6.24
N GLN A 14 13.04 -9.33 7.57
CA GLN A 14 12.37 -10.34 8.38
C GLN A 14 10.87 -10.37 8.09
N ALA A 15 10.22 -9.21 8.00
CA ALA A 15 8.80 -9.10 7.63
C ALA A 15 8.51 -9.80 6.31
N VAL A 16 9.31 -9.49 5.30
CA VAL A 16 9.13 -10.00 3.94
C VAL A 16 9.38 -11.51 3.92
N ALA A 17 10.37 -12.02 4.66
CA ALA A 17 10.62 -13.45 4.79
C ALA A 17 9.47 -14.20 5.48
N GLU A 18 8.90 -13.62 6.54
CA GLU A 18 7.74 -14.17 7.23
C GLU A 18 6.48 -14.15 6.35
N ILE A 19 6.23 -13.07 5.60
CA ILE A 19 5.17 -13.01 4.57
C ILE A 19 5.40 -14.10 3.52
N ALA A 20 6.63 -14.23 3.00
CA ALA A 20 7.00 -15.23 2.00
C ALA A 20 6.70 -16.66 2.47
N THR A 21 6.94 -16.92 3.76
CA THR A 21 6.70 -18.23 4.38
C THR A 21 5.20 -18.48 4.62
N SER A 22 4.44 -17.42 4.94
CA SER A 22 3.02 -17.53 5.33
C SER A 22 2.08 -17.66 4.13
N LEU A 23 2.37 -17.00 3.01
CA LEU A 23 1.49 -16.97 1.84
C LEU A 23 1.17 -18.38 1.27
N PRO A 24 2.16 -19.28 1.07
CA PRO A 24 1.87 -20.65 0.62
C PRO A 24 1.05 -21.45 1.63
N GLN A 25 1.27 -21.23 2.93
CA GLN A 25 0.52 -21.92 4.00
C GLN A 25 -0.95 -21.51 4.01
N LEU A 26 -1.23 -20.22 3.81
CA LEU A 26 -2.60 -19.73 3.66
C LEU A 26 -3.27 -20.36 2.43
N GLN A 27 -2.59 -20.41 1.28
CA GLN A 27 -3.17 -21.07 0.11
C GLN A 27 -3.43 -22.56 0.38
N ALA A 28 -2.51 -23.27 1.03
CA ALA A 28 -2.67 -24.67 1.41
C ALA A 28 -3.83 -24.90 2.40
N ALA A 29 -4.11 -23.92 3.26
CA ALA A 29 -5.27 -23.92 4.16
C ALA A 29 -6.60 -23.58 3.46
N GLY A 30 -6.60 -23.38 2.14
CA GLY A 30 -7.80 -23.15 1.33
C GLY A 30 -8.19 -21.69 1.13
N TYR A 31 -7.35 -20.74 1.55
CA TYR A 31 -7.59 -19.32 1.26
C TYR A 31 -7.42 -19.07 -0.24
N ARG A 32 -8.50 -18.66 -0.91
CA ARG A 32 -8.54 -18.41 -2.36
C ARG A 32 -8.19 -16.98 -2.74
N ARG A 33 -8.29 -16.05 -1.78
CA ARG A 33 -8.00 -14.63 -1.95
C ARG A 33 -7.21 -14.17 -0.75
N ILE A 34 -6.02 -13.64 -0.99
CA ILE A 34 -5.16 -13.11 0.07
C ILE A 34 -4.93 -11.63 -0.22
N VAL A 35 -5.28 -10.80 0.76
CA VAL A 35 -5.08 -9.35 0.70
C VAL A 35 -4.04 -8.99 1.75
N LEU A 36 -2.96 -8.34 1.32
CA LEU A 36 -1.99 -7.75 2.24
C LEU A 36 -2.43 -6.33 2.56
N ALA A 37 -2.71 -6.04 3.84
CA ALA A 37 -3.14 -4.72 4.26
C ALA A 37 -2.26 -4.24 5.41
N GLY A 38 -1.93 -2.95 5.40
CA GLY A 38 -1.12 -2.36 6.45
C GLY A 38 -1.13 -0.84 6.44
N GLN A 39 -0.69 -0.28 7.56
CA GLN A 39 -0.40 1.14 7.70
C GLN A 39 1.11 1.31 7.97
N SER A 40 1.69 2.46 7.60
CA SER A 40 3.07 2.80 7.95
C SER A 40 4.05 1.78 7.37
N ARG A 41 4.92 1.23 8.21
CA ARG A 41 5.86 0.18 7.85
C ARG A 41 5.16 -1.09 7.36
N GLY A 42 3.99 -1.44 7.90
CA GLY A 42 3.19 -2.57 7.43
C GLY A 42 2.74 -2.44 5.97
N ALA A 43 2.39 -1.23 5.54
CA ALA A 43 2.08 -0.96 4.15
C ALA A 43 3.32 -1.11 3.26
N TRP A 44 4.48 -0.63 3.73
CA TRP A 44 5.75 -0.81 3.03
C TRP A 44 6.11 -2.30 2.87
N HIS A 45 5.98 -3.12 3.92
CA HIS A 45 6.21 -4.57 3.83
C HIS A 45 5.30 -5.24 2.81
N SER A 46 4.03 -4.85 2.78
CA SER A 46 3.04 -5.43 1.87
C SER A 46 3.42 -5.19 0.41
N LEU A 47 3.92 -4.00 0.09
CA LEU A 47 4.45 -3.67 -1.24
C LEU A 47 5.77 -4.39 -1.52
N ALA A 48 6.72 -4.35 -0.59
CA ALA A 48 8.03 -5.00 -0.75
C ALA A 48 7.93 -6.52 -0.93
N ALA A 49 6.93 -7.17 -0.33
CA ALA A 49 6.66 -8.59 -0.55
C ALA A 49 6.33 -8.91 -2.01
N LEU A 50 5.70 -7.99 -2.75
CA LEU A 50 5.41 -8.19 -4.18
C LEU A 50 6.66 -8.17 -5.06
N SER A 51 7.76 -7.54 -4.59
CA SER A 51 9.05 -7.53 -5.29
C SER A 51 9.83 -8.85 -5.14
N VAL A 52 9.38 -9.76 -4.26
CA VAL A 52 10.00 -11.08 -4.13
C VAL A 52 9.49 -11.99 -5.26
N PRO A 53 10.39 -12.62 -6.04
CA PRO A 53 10.01 -13.50 -7.14
C PRO A 53 9.01 -14.58 -6.70
N GLY A 54 7.90 -14.68 -7.42
CA GLY A 54 6.86 -15.68 -7.18
C GLY A 54 5.84 -15.34 -6.10
N LEU A 55 6.08 -14.36 -5.21
CA LEU A 55 5.13 -14.05 -4.14
C LEU A 55 3.86 -13.35 -4.64
N ALA A 56 3.97 -12.52 -5.68
CA ALA A 56 2.81 -11.87 -6.29
C ALA A 56 1.74 -12.87 -6.80
N ALA A 57 2.09 -14.14 -7.04
CA ALA A 57 1.14 -15.18 -7.44
C ALA A 57 0.15 -15.58 -6.32
N TYR A 58 0.51 -15.34 -5.06
CA TYR A 58 -0.33 -15.66 -3.91
C TYR A 58 -1.22 -14.49 -3.47
N VAL A 59 -0.89 -13.27 -3.89
CA VAL A 59 -1.54 -12.05 -3.41
C VAL A 59 -2.54 -11.57 -4.44
N SER A 60 -3.78 -11.35 -4.02
CA SER A 60 -4.83 -10.81 -4.89
C SER A 60 -4.87 -9.30 -4.86
N ALA A 61 -4.58 -8.70 -3.71
CA ALA A 61 -4.56 -7.25 -3.57
C ALA A 61 -3.67 -6.75 -2.43
N VAL A 62 -3.30 -5.46 -2.49
CA VAL A 62 -2.65 -4.70 -1.42
C VAL A 62 -3.50 -3.49 -1.05
N ILE A 63 -3.68 -3.25 0.25
CA ILE A 63 -4.20 -1.99 0.79
C ILE A 63 -3.11 -1.37 1.66
N GLY A 64 -2.44 -0.35 1.15
CA GLY A 64 -1.39 0.37 1.85
C GLY A 64 -1.85 1.76 2.30
N ILE A 65 -1.71 2.05 3.59
CA ILE A 65 -2.06 3.34 4.18
C ILE A 65 -0.78 3.99 4.71
N SER A 66 -0.47 5.22 4.29
CA SER A 66 0.76 5.94 4.63
C SER A 66 2.02 5.06 4.62
N PRO A 67 2.44 4.47 3.48
CA PRO A 67 3.62 3.59 3.44
C PRO A 67 4.91 4.33 3.81
N ALA A 68 5.53 3.94 4.93
CA ALA A 68 6.73 4.59 5.45
C ALA A 68 7.72 3.62 6.12
N LYS A 69 9.02 3.82 5.89
CA LYS A 69 10.11 2.96 6.42
C LYS A 69 11.15 3.69 7.28
N HIS A 70 11.37 4.99 7.07
CA HIS A 70 12.60 5.68 7.51
C HIS A 70 12.47 6.55 8.78
N GLY A 71 11.41 6.40 9.56
CA GLY A 71 11.16 7.24 10.75
C GLY A 71 10.71 8.64 10.37
N THR A 72 11.09 9.66 11.14
CA THR A 72 10.63 11.07 10.97
C THR A 72 11.75 12.08 10.75
N LYS A 73 13.02 11.64 10.79
CA LYS A 73 14.17 12.54 10.60
C LYS A 73 14.20 13.00 9.15
N LEU A 74 13.91 14.29 8.92
CA LEU A 74 13.62 14.88 7.60
C LEU A 74 14.57 14.40 6.49
N ARG A 75 15.90 14.54 6.67
CA ARG A 75 16.90 14.10 5.69
C ARG A 75 16.71 12.65 5.23
N TYR A 76 16.38 11.74 6.15
CA TYR A 76 16.24 10.32 5.84
C TYR A 76 14.91 10.02 5.14
N VAL A 77 13.85 10.75 5.47
CA VAL A 77 12.54 10.51 4.86
C VAL A 77 12.41 11.15 3.48
N THR A 78 13.01 12.31 3.23
CA THR A 78 12.92 13.01 1.93
C THR A 78 14.03 12.67 0.93
N GLU A 79 15.16 12.11 1.38
CA GLU A 79 16.21 11.63 0.47
C GLU A 79 16.10 10.10 0.31
N THR A 80 16.50 9.35 1.34
CA THR A 80 16.53 7.88 1.29
C THR A 80 15.13 7.31 1.11
N GLY A 81 14.14 7.81 1.85
CA GLY A 81 12.78 7.30 1.78
C GLY A 81 12.10 7.54 0.45
N SER A 82 12.31 8.70 -0.17
CA SER A 82 11.77 9.01 -1.49
C SER A 82 12.50 8.23 -2.59
N TYR A 83 13.82 8.07 -2.49
CA TYR A 83 14.59 7.24 -3.43
C TYR A 83 14.15 5.77 -3.38
N GLU A 84 14.09 5.17 -2.18
CA GLU A 84 13.68 3.77 -2.04
C GLU A 84 12.22 3.54 -2.42
N TRP A 85 11.36 4.55 -2.23
CA TRP A 85 9.96 4.50 -2.70
C TRP A 85 9.89 4.42 -4.21
N ASN A 86 10.68 5.24 -4.91
CA ASN A 86 10.71 5.23 -6.36
C ASN A 86 11.23 3.90 -6.88
N VAL A 87 12.38 3.43 -6.37
CA VAL A 87 12.95 2.12 -6.72
C VAL A 87 11.95 0.98 -6.49
N LEU A 88 11.23 0.99 -5.35
CA LEU A 88 10.25 -0.05 -5.03
C LEU A 88 9.13 -0.12 -6.07
N LEU A 89 8.56 1.03 -6.45
CA LEU A 89 7.41 1.06 -7.37
C LEU A 89 7.81 0.97 -8.84
N ASP A 90 8.91 1.58 -9.24
CA ASP A 90 9.39 1.54 -10.64
C ASP A 90 9.72 0.12 -11.09
N HIS A 91 10.14 -0.74 -10.15
CA HIS A 91 10.46 -2.15 -10.41
C HIS A 91 9.36 -3.13 -9.97
N LEU A 92 8.19 -2.64 -9.55
CA LEU A 92 7.11 -3.49 -9.07
C LEU A 92 6.39 -4.20 -10.23
N ALA A 93 6.79 -5.44 -10.53
CA ALA A 93 6.17 -6.26 -11.57
C ALA A 93 5.09 -7.20 -11.00
N ALA A 94 3.90 -6.66 -10.74
CA ALA A 94 2.78 -7.43 -10.16
C ALA A 94 1.43 -7.20 -10.86
N PRO A 95 1.32 -7.32 -12.20
CA PRO A 95 0.17 -6.81 -12.98
C PRO A 95 -1.19 -7.46 -12.64
N ARG A 96 -1.20 -8.59 -11.93
CA ARG A 96 -2.42 -9.27 -11.47
C ARG A 96 -2.89 -8.84 -10.07
N VAL A 97 -2.09 -8.03 -9.37
CA VAL A 97 -2.38 -7.60 -8.00
C VAL A 97 -3.02 -6.21 -8.03
N SER A 98 -4.24 -6.09 -7.49
CA SER A 98 -4.89 -4.79 -7.30
C SER A 98 -4.25 -4.03 -6.14
N ILE A 99 -3.85 -2.78 -6.35
CA ILE A 99 -3.10 -2.00 -5.35
C ILE A 99 -3.87 -0.72 -5.00
N ALA A 100 -4.31 -0.61 -3.75
CA ALA A 100 -4.90 0.60 -3.20
C ALA A 100 -3.91 1.28 -2.25
N LEU A 101 -3.56 2.54 -2.51
CA LEU A 101 -2.66 3.33 -1.68
C LEU A 101 -3.33 4.63 -1.24
N ILE A 102 -3.15 4.99 0.03
CA ILE A 102 -3.68 6.23 0.59
C ILE A 102 -2.59 6.98 1.34
N PHE A 103 -2.52 8.28 1.09
CA PHE A 103 -1.60 9.22 1.71
C PHE A 103 -2.40 10.36 2.34
N PHE A 104 -1.83 10.96 3.40
CA PHE A 104 -2.46 12.05 4.13
C PHE A 104 -1.58 13.31 4.15
N PRO A 105 -2.19 14.50 4.22
CA PRO A 105 -1.49 15.75 4.43
C PRO A 105 -0.80 15.75 5.80
N GLN A 106 0.31 16.48 5.91
CA GLN A 106 1.05 16.66 7.16
C GLN A 106 1.55 15.35 7.79
N ASP A 107 1.83 14.31 6.99
CA ASP A 107 2.45 13.08 7.48
C ASP A 107 3.95 13.31 7.78
N PRO A 108 4.40 13.31 9.05
CA PRO A 108 5.80 13.56 9.37
C PRO A 108 6.75 12.42 8.94
N TYR A 109 6.22 11.25 8.59
CA TYR A 109 7.00 10.12 8.05
C TYR A 109 7.06 10.13 6.52
N ILE A 110 6.17 10.91 5.89
CA ILE A 110 6.08 11.09 4.44
C ILE A 110 5.87 12.59 4.14
N PRO A 111 6.87 13.45 4.39
CA PRO A 111 6.71 14.89 4.17
C PRO A 111 6.42 15.25 2.71
N ASP A 112 6.78 14.36 1.79
CA ASP A 112 6.56 14.41 0.34
C ASP A 112 5.33 13.58 -0.11
N ALA A 113 4.33 13.40 0.76
CA ALA A 113 3.15 12.58 0.51
C ALA A 113 2.44 12.89 -0.83
N PRO A 114 2.21 14.16 -1.25
CA PRO A 114 1.64 14.46 -2.56
C PRO A 114 2.48 13.89 -3.72
N GLN A 115 3.81 14.05 -3.64
CA GLN A 115 4.75 13.58 -4.66
C GLN A 115 4.77 12.05 -4.71
N ARG A 116 4.75 11.37 -3.55
CA ARG A 116 4.69 9.90 -3.50
C ARG A 116 3.39 9.34 -4.06
N ALA A 117 2.27 10.00 -3.79
CA ALA A 117 0.98 9.62 -4.35
C ALA A 117 0.98 9.77 -5.88
N ALA A 118 1.47 10.90 -6.40
CA ALA A 118 1.59 11.14 -7.84
C ALA A 118 2.53 10.12 -8.51
N HIS A 119 3.69 9.87 -7.90
CA HIS A 119 4.64 8.86 -8.36
C HIS A 119 3.99 7.47 -8.43
N ALA A 120 3.31 7.05 -7.37
CA ALA A 120 2.68 5.75 -7.31
C ALA A 120 1.57 5.57 -8.34
N ALA A 121 0.76 6.60 -8.56
CA ALA A 121 -0.25 6.57 -9.61
C ALA A 121 0.37 6.35 -10.99
N SER A 122 1.48 7.03 -11.29
CA SER A 122 2.21 6.90 -12.55
C SER A 122 2.88 5.53 -12.70
N ALA A 123 3.70 5.13 -11.72
CA ALA A 123 4.47 3.89 -11.78
C ALA A 123 3.58 2.65 -11.85
N LEU A 124 2.52 2.60 -11.04
CA LEU A 124 1.59 1.46 -11.07
C LEU A 124 0.81 1.37 -12.39
N ALA A 125 0.43 2.51 -12.98
CA ALA A 125 -0.19 2.52 -14.30
C ALA A 125 0.78 2.04 -15.39
N GLN A 126 2.04 2.49 -15.35
CA GLN A 126 3.09 2.06 -16.30
C GLN A 126 3.39 0.57 -16.20
N ASN A 127 3.35 0.01 -14.98
CA ASN A 127 3.59 -1.42 -14.74
C ASN A 127 2.36 -2.30 -15.04
N GLY A 128 1.23 -1.69 -15.43
CA GLY A 128 -0.01 -2.40 -15.77
C GLY A 128 -0.78 -2.92 -14.54
N ASN A 129 -0.50 -2.41 -13.35
CA ASN A 129 -1.22 -2.76 -12.13
C ASN A 129 -2.59 -2.06 -12.09
N PRO A 130 -3.68 -2.79 -11.76
CA PRO A 130 -4.93 -2.15 -11.36
C PRO A 130 -4.67 -1.37 -10.07
N ALA A 131 -4.75 -0.04 -10.12
CA ALA A 131 -4.42 0.81 -8.97
C ALA A 131 -5.47 1.86 -8.63
N VAL A 132 -5.61 2.13 -7.34
CA VAL A 132 -6.24 3.32 -6.77
C VAL A 132 -5.21 3.98 -5.85
N VAL A 133 -4.87 5.23 -6.12
CA VAL A 133 -3.96 6.03 -5.31
C VAL A 133 -4.63 7.33 -4.91
N ILE A 134 -4.79 7.53 -3.60
CA ILE A 134 -5.51 8.66 -3.02
C ILE A 134 -4.53 9.50 -2.20
N TYR A 135 -4.53 10.80 -2.43
CA TYR A 135 -4.02 11.79 -1.49
C TYR A 135 -5.22 12.49 -0.87
N GLU A 136 -5.48 12.26 0.41
CA GLU A 136 -6.71 12.68 1.11
C GLU A 136 -6.68 14.17 1.47
N THR A 137 -7.41 15.01 0.73
CA THR A 137 -7.48 16.48 0.93
C THR A 137 -8.86 17.01 1.32
N GLU A 138 -9.82 16.13 1.50
CA GLU A 138 -11.24 16.36 1.76
C GLU A 138 -11.61 16.21 3.25
N GLY A 139 -10.63 16.01 4.13
CA GLY A 139 -10.79 16.12 5.58
C GLY A 139 -11.20 14.83 6.31
N ALA A 140 -11.03 13.66 5.70
CA ALA A 140 -11.29 12.39 6.39
C ALA A 140 -10.12 11.89 7.25
N GLY A 141 -8.94 12.52 7.15
CA GLY A 141 -7.78 12.20 7.96
C GLY A 141 -6.62 13.17 7.73
N VAL A 142 -5.71 13.24 8.70
CA VAL A 142 -4.48 14.05 8.64
C VAL A 142 -3.36 13.33 9.38
N GLY A 143 -2.13 13.54 8.93
CA GLY A 143 -0.93 12.97 9.52
C GLY A 143 -0.82 11.46 9.34
N HIS A 144 0.20 10.90 9.97
CA HIS A 144 0.59 9.49 9.78
C HIS A 144 -0.48 8.47 10.22
N GLY A 145 -1.29 8.86 11.19
CA GLY A 145 -2.41 8.08 11.72
C GLY A 145 -3.75 8.40 11.06
N GLY A 146 -3.76 9.06 9.91
CA GLY A 146 -4.97 9.61 9.29
C GLY A 146 -6.11 8.61 9.11
N ALA A 147 -5.81 7.31 8.96
CA ALA A 147 -6.81 6.26 8.84
C ALA A 147 -7.42 5.76 10.16
N GLY A 148 -6.86 6.14 11.31
CA GLY A 148 -7.26 5.65 12.63
C GLY A 148 -8.54 6.29 13.19
N ASN A 149 -9.36 6.93 12.34
CA ASN A 149 -10.55 7.67 12.77
C ASN A 149 -11.80 7.28 11.99
N VAL A 150 -12.97 7.52 12.57
CA VAL A 150 -14.27 7.10 12.02
C VAL A 150 -14.60 7.71 10.65
N ARG A 151 -14.21 8.97 10.41
CA ARG A 151 -14.49 9.65 9.13
C ARG A 151 -13.77 8.98 7.97
N PHE A 152 -12.54 8.51 8.21
CA PHE A 152 -11.82 7.72 7.23
C PHE A 152 -12.58 6.42 6.91
N THR A 153 -13.02 5.69 7.94
CA THR A 153 -13.77 4.43 7.78
C THR A 153 -15.07 4.65 6.99
N GLU A 154 -15.89 5.62 7.39
CA GLU A 154 -17.16 5.94 6.73
C GLU A 154 -16.98 6.29 5.26
N LYS A 155 -15.90 7.01 4.95
CA LYS A 155 -15.65 7.49 3.59
C LYS A 155 -15.03 6.44 2.68
N TYR A 156 -14.02 5.71 3.14
CA TYR A 156 -13.17 4.91 2.26
C TYR A 156 -13.39 3.40 2.33
N SER A 157 -13.90 2.85 3.44
CA SER A 157 -13.96 1.40 3.61
C SER A 157 -14.75 0.71 2.50
N ALA A 158 -15.92 1.25 2.13
CA ALA A 158 -16.74 0.67 1.07
C ALA A 158 -16.01 0.66 -0.28
N CYS A 159 -15.34 1.76 -0.65
CA CYS A 159 -14.69 1.84 -1.95
C CYS A 159 -13.43 0.99 -2.03
N LEU A 160 -12.63 0.93 -0.95
CA LEU A 160 -11.42 0.09 -0.90
C LEU A 160 -11.78 -1.39 -0.99
N ILE A 161 -12.79 -1.84 -0.23
CA ILE A 161 -13.25 -3.23 -0.26
C ILE A 161 -13.74 -3.60 -1.66
N ARG A 162 -14.58 -2.77 -2.28
CA ARG A 162 -15.11 -3.02 -3.64
C ARG A 162 -14.00 -3.06 -4.69
N PHE A 163 -13.02 -2.18 -4.58
CA PHE A 163 -11.87 -2.18 -5.47
C PHE A 163 -11.05 -3.46 -5.33
N VAL A 164 -10.67 -3.87 -4.11
CA VAL A 164 -9.83 -5.06 -3.94
C VAL A 164 -10.56 -6.38 -4.16
N ASP A 165 -11.89 -6.40 -4.08
CA ASP A 165 -12.71 -7.59 -4.29
C ASP A 165 -13.12 -7.77 -5.77
N ALA A 166 -13.64 -6.71 -6.39
CA ALA A 166 -14.24 -6.77 -7.72
C ALA A 166 -13.54 -5.89 -8.77
N GLY A 167 -12.50 -5.13 -8.39
CA GLY A 167 -11.88 -4.14 -9.27
C GLY A 167 -12.74 -2.89 -9.49
N GLU A 168 -13.88 -2.79 -8.79
CA GLU A 168 -14.84 -1.70 -8.94
C GLU A 168 -14.32 -0.42 -8.29
N ARG A 169 -14.25 0.66 -9.07
CA ARG A 169 -13.90 1.99 -8.59
C ARG A 169 -15.18 2.78 -8.34
N ILE A 170 -15.56 2.94 -7.07
CA ILE A 170 -16.76 3.67 -6.64
C ILE A 170 -16.41 4.80 -5.66
N GLY A 171 -17.31 5.78 -5.52
CA GLY A 171 -17.18 6.85 -4.54
C GLY A 171 -15.80 7.52 -4.61
N PRO A 172 -15.09 7.69 -3.47
CA PRO A 172 -13.75 8.30 -3.46
C PRO A 172 -12.68 7.54 -4.26
N CYS A 173 -12.86 6.24 -4.49
CA CYS A 173 -11.93 5.45 -5.29
C CYS A 173 -12.16 5.61 -6.81
N ALA A 174 -13.26 6.26 -7.24
CA ALA A 174 -13.54 6.54 -8.65
C ALA A 174 -12.66 7.65 -9.23
N THR A 175 -12.29 8.63 -8.40
CA THR A 175 -11.44 9.77 -8.78
C THR A 175 -9.96 9.52 -8.48
N GLY A 176 -9.67 8.66 -7.49
CA GLY A 176 -8.32 8.31 -7.06
C GLY A 176 -7.53 7.39 -7.99
N GLY A 177 -7.72 7.42 -9.31
CA GLY A 177 -6.92 6.56 -10.18
C GLY A 177 -7.03 6.91 -11.66
N ILE A 178 -5.86 6.99 -12.32
CA ILE A 178 -5.73 7.04 -13.78
C ILE A 178 -6.55 5.88 -14.36
N ALA A 179 -7.48 6.18 -15.26
CA ALA A 179 -8.19 5.17 -16.02
C ALA A 179 -7.18 4.49 -16.95
N ALA A 180 -6.91 3.20 -16.73
CA ALA A 180 -6.31 2.39 -17.78
C ALA A 180 -7.33 2.30 -18.91
N GLY A 181 -6.93 2.73 -20.11
CA GLY A 181 -7.74 2.66 -21.31
C GLY A 181 -8.28 1.24 -21.53
N ARG A 182 -9.52 1.18 -22.00
CA ARG A 182 -10.19 -0.05 -22.44
C ARG A 182 -9.42 -0.74 -23.55
#